data_AF-A0A3N5LYP0-F1
#
_entry.id   AF-A0A3N5LYP0-F1
#
_cell.length_a   1.000
_cell.length_b   1.000
_cell.length_c   1.000
_cell.angle_alpha   90.00
_cell.angle_beta   90.00
_cell.angle_gamma   90.00
#
_symmetry.space_group_name_H-M   'P 1'
#
loop_
_entity.id
_entity.type
_entity.pdbx_description
1 polymer ?
#
loop_
_entity_poly.entity_id
_entity_poly.type
_entity_poly.pdbx_seq_one_letter_code
_entity_poly.pdbx_strand_id
1 'polypeptide(L)' 'MNVVEPTMSDEAVKAKTGKDWQTWFEILDGAGAKQMSHKEIVAFLVREYQVGSWWQQ' A
#
# COMPACT_ATOMS: atom_id res chain seq x y z
N MET A 1 -22.96 8.88 4.00
CA MET A 1 -21.64 8.27 4.24
C MET A 1 -20.61 9.28 3.78
N ASN A 2 -19.77 9.84 4.66
CA ASN A 2 -18.67 10.70 4.23
C ASN A 2 -17.58 9.81 3.63
N VAL A 3 -17.41 9.87 2.31
CA VAL A 3 -16.26 9.27 1.65
C VAL A 3 -15.09 10.20 1.94
N VAL A 4 -14.22 9.80 2.86
CA VAL A 4 -12.95 10.50 3.07
C VAL A 4 -12.06 10.10 1.90
N GLU A 5 -11.84 11.03 0.98
CA GLU A 5 -10.89 10.78 -0.10
C GLU A 5 -9.47 10.72 0.47
N PRO A 6 -8.66 9.74 0.05
CA PRO A 6 -7.28 9.66 0.48
C PRO A 6 -6.54 10.93 0.03
N THR A 7 -5.67 11.44 0.90
CA THR A 7 -4.88 12.66 0.63
C THR A 7 -3.94 12.50 -0.58
N MET A 8 -3.67 11.28 -1.01
CA MET A 8 -2.95 10.94 -2.24
C MET A 8 -3.90 10.30 -3.25
N SER A 9 -3.94 10.83 -4.48
CA SER A 9 -4.75 10.27 -5.57
C SER A 9 -4.16 8.95 -6.10
N ASP A 10 -4.99 8.16 -6.77
CA ASP A 10 -4.55 6.91 -7.41
C ASP A 10 -3.42 7.14 -8.42
N GLU A 11 -3.46 8.23 -9.18
CA GLU A 11 -2.40 8.59 -10.12
C GLU A 11 -1.07 8.85 -9.41
N ALA A 12 -1.10 9.55 -8.26
CA ALA A 12 0.09 9.86 -7.49
C ALA A 12 0.73 8.58 -6.93
N VAL A 13 -0.08 7.67 -6.39
CA VAL A 13 0.40 6.37 -5.89
C VAL A 13 0.96 5.52 -7.03
N LYS A 14 0.23 5.43 -8.15
CA LYS A 14 0.65 4.66 -9.33
C LYS A 14 1.94 5.19 -9.94
N ALA A 15 2.09 6.50 -10.03
CA ALA A 15 3.32 7.12 -10.54
C ALA A 15 4.54 6.82 -9.67
N LYS A 16 4.38 6.59 -8.37
CA LYS A 16 5.48 6.34 -7.43
C LYS A 16 5.76 4.87 -7.15
N THR A 17 4.72 4.04 -7.19
CA THR A 17 4.78 2.64 -6.75
C THR A 17 4.47 1.64 -7.87
N GLY A 18 4.00 2.12 -9.01
CA GLY A 18 3.55 1.31 -10.15
C GLY A 18 2.14 0.74 -10.01
N LYS A 19 1.45 1.00 -8.89
CA LYS A 19 0.12 0.45 -8.56
C LYS A 19 -0.76 1.53 -7.91
N ASP A 20 -2.06 1.50 -8.19
CA ASP A 20 -3.06 2.37 -7.53
C ASP A 20 -3.48 1.84 -6.16
N TRP A 21 -4.32 2.58 -5.43
CA TRP A 21 -4.76 2.17 -4.09
C TRP A 21 -5.53 0.86 -4.10
N GLN A 22 -6.42 0.66 -5.08
CA GLN A 22 -7.21 -0.56 -5.18
C GLN A 22 -6.29 -1.78 -5.31
N THR A 23 -5.32 -1.73 -6.22
CA THR A 23 -4.35 -2.82 -6.41
C THR A 23 -3.54 -3.08 -5.14
N TRP A 24 -3.15 -2.03 -4.41
CA TRP A 24 -2.44 -2.21 -3.13
C TRP A 24 -3.30 -2.88 -2.07
N PHE A 25 -4.57 -2.49 -1.94
CA PHE A 25 -5.49 -3.15 -1.01
C PHE A 25 -5.69 -4.63 -1.37
N GLU A 26 -5.84 -4.97 -2.65
CA GLU A 26 -5.98 -6.35 -3.11
C GLU A 26 -4.73 -7.19 -2.79
N ILE A 27 -3.53 -6.63 -3.02
CA ILE A 27 -2.26 -7.29 -2.69
C ILE A 27 -2.15 -7.54 -1.19
N LEU A 28 -2.43 -6.53 -0.37
CA LEU A 28 -2.33 -6.62 1.08
C LEU A 28 -3.37 -7.58 1.66
N ASP A 29 -4.60 -7.55 1.16
CA ASP A 29 -5.64 -8.49 1.57
C ASP A 29 -5.27 -9.93 1.18
N GLY A 30 -4.75 -10.15 -0.04
CA GLY A 30 -4.26 -11.44 -0.49
C GLY A 30 -3.05 -11.96 0.30
N ALA A 31 -2.22 -11.05 0.82
CA ALA A 31 -1.10 -11.38 1.69
C ALA A 31 -1.49 -11.66 3.15
N GLY A 32 -2.75 -11.41 3.54
CA GLY A 32 -3.18 -11.55 4.94
C GLY A 32 -2.76 -10.37 5.81
N ALA A 33 -2.61 -9.17 5.25
CA ALA A 33 -2.16 -7.98 5.97
C ALA A 33 -3.06 -7.62 7.16
N LYS A 34 -4.32 -8.07 7.18
CA LYS A 34 -5.26 -7.89 8.31
C LYS A 34 -4.76 -8.55 9.60
N GLN A 35 -3.88 -9.54 9.52
CA GLN A 35 -3.25 -10.20 10.67
C GLN A 35 -1.80 -9.75 10.90
N MET A 36 -1.25 -8.93 10.01
CA MET A 36 0.12 -8.44 10.10
C MET A 36 0.20 -7.18 10.96
N SER A 37 1.28 -7.06 11.73
CA SER A 37 1.70 -5.79 12.28
C SER A 37 2.18 -4.85 11.16
N HIS A 38 2.19 -3.54 11.45
CA HIS A 38 2.72 -2.54 10.51
C HIS A 38 4.14 -2.87 10.02
N LYS A 39 5.01 -3.36 10.91
CA LYS A 39 6.38 -3.78 10.54
C LYS A 39 6.41 -4.95 9.57
N GLU A 40 5.50 -5.91 9.73
CA GLU A 40 5.37 -7.05 8.82
C GLU A 40 4.84 -6.62 7.45
N ILE A 41 3.90 -5.68 7.42
CA ILE A 41 3.43 -5.07 6.16
C ILE A 41 4.58 -4.36 5.44
N VAL A 42 5.35 -3.52 6.14
CA VAL A 42 6.52 -2.83 5.56
C VAL A 42 7.55 -3.85 5.05
N ALA A 43 7.88 -4.87 5.85
CA ALA A 43 8.82 -5.90 5.45
C ALA A 43 8.36 -6.67 4.21
N PHE A 44 7.07 -7.00 4.12
CA PHE A 44 6.47 -7.62 2.94
C PHE A 44 6.56 -6.71 1.71
N LEU A 45 6.19 -5.43 1.84
CA LEU A 45 6.25 -4.45 0.75
C LEU A 45 7.68 -4.25 0.24
N VAL A 46 8.66 -4.17 1.14
CA VAL A 46 10.08 -4.04 0.77
C VAL A 46 10.58 -5.30 0.07
N ARG A 47 10.27 -6.48 0.61
CA ARG A 47 10.78 -7.76 0.09
C ARG A 47 10.22 -8.08 -1.29
N GLU A 48 8.91 -7.92 -1.48
CA GLU A 48 8.21 -8.37 -2.69
C GLU A 48 8.11 -7.27 -3.76
N TYR A 49 8.02 -6.01 -3.37
CA TYR A 49 7.71 -4.91 -4.29
C TYR A 49 8.71 -3.74 -4.25
N GLN A 50 9.72 -3.80 -3.37
CA GLN A 50 10.78 -2.80 -3.25
C GLN A 50 10.24 -1.36 -3.13
N VAL A 51 9.09 -1.19 -2.45
CA VAL A 51 8.42 0.11 -2.37
C VAL A 51 9.32 1.13 -1.68
N GLY A 52 9.38 2.35 -2.21
CA GLY A 52 10.26 3.40 -1.68
C GLY A 52 9.99 3.72 -0.20
N SER A 53 11.03 4.14 0.52
CA SER A 53 11.01 4.38 1.98
C SER A 53 9.93 5.34 2.47
N TRP A 54 9.49 6.28 1.64
CA TRP A 54 8.38 7.18 1.98
C TRP A 54 7.06 6.41 2.20
N TRP A 55 6.80 5.37 1.41
CA TRP A 55 5.57 4.55 1.48
C TRP A 55 5.62 3.47 2.57
N GLN A 56 6.67 3.48 3.40
CA GLN A 56 6.87 2.57 4.52
C GLN A 56 6.61 3.25 5.88
N GLN A 57 6.00 4.44 5.85
CA GLN A 57 5.70 5.24 7.04
C GLN A 57 4.55 4.66 7.88
#